data_AF-A0A318CSM2-F1
#
_entry.id   AF-A0A318CSM2-F1
#
_cell.length_a   1.000
_cell.length_b   1.000
_cell.length_c   1.000
_cell.angle_alpha   90.00
_cell.angle_beta   90.00
_cell.angle_gamma   90.00
#
_symmetry.space_group_name_H-M   'P 1'
#
loop_
_entity.id
_entity.type
_entity.pdbx_description
1 polymer ?
#
loop_
_entity_poly.entity_id
_entity_poly.type
_entity_poly.pdbx_seq_one_letter_code
_entity_poly.pdbx_strand_id
1 'polypeptide(L)'
;MNKIAFIKMVLENLGIETGRCALEWVSAAEAPRFVQVITEFDACIRDFGPMGHSEGLDRQALLHKIRAAKIALEGRKVRMSLARESKKMKKHGTYGEFPSREKLSTTIQDETTLYETFLYLQEGERPASELAELLGVSLDQVASCVETLIKKKMWNGDLHGDRLFR
;
A
#
# COMPACT_ATOMS: atom_id res chain seq x y z
N MET A 1 6.54 12.15 -15.85
CA MET A 1 5.57 11.04 -15.88
C MET A 1 5.86 10.13 -14.68
N ASN A 2 5.40 10.51 -13.48
CA ASN A 2 5.82 9.85 -12.22
C ASN A 2 4.65 9.19 -11.47
N LYS A 3 3.40 9.55 -11.83
CA LYS A 3 2.20 9.09 -11.12
C LYS A 3 1.95 7.62 -11.34
N ILE A 4 2.05 7.13 -12.59
CA ILE A 4 1.84 5.71 -12.89
C ILE A 4 2.89 4.83 -12.23
N ALA A 5 4.17 5.23 -12.24
CA ALA A 5 5.24 4.54 -11.54
C ALA A 5 4.99 4.49 -10.02
N PHE A 6 4.47 5.59 -9.45
CA PHE A 6 4.08 5.63 -8.04
C PHE A 6 2.93 4.65 -7.74
N ILE A 7 1.89 4.64 -8.57
CA ILE A 7 0.75 3.73 -8.41
C ILE A 7 1.20 2.27 -8.49
N LYS A 8 2.02 1.91 -9.49
CA LYS A 8 2.55 0.55 -9.61
C LYS A 8 3.35 0.14 -8.37
N MET A 9 4.24 0.99 -7.88
CA MET A 9 4.96 0.73 -6.64
C MET A 9 4.03 0.59 -5.43
N VAL A 10 2.95 1.37 -5.34
CA VAL A 10 1.95 1.19 -4.27
C VAL A 10 1.30 -0.19 -4.40
N LEU A 11 0.85 -0.60 -5.59
CA LEU A 11 0.24 -1.92 -5.80
C LEU A 11 1.20 -3.05 -5.41
N GLU A 12 2.47 -2.96 -5.81
CA GLU A 12 3.54 -3.90 -5.41
C GLU A 12 3.66 -3.98 -3.88
N ASN A 13 3.67 -2.83 -3.18
CA ASN A 13 3.75 -2.81 -1.71
C ASN A 13 2.55 -3.45 -1.02
N LEU A 14 1.38 -3.47 -1.67
CA LEU A 14 0.18 -4.11 -1.15
C LEU A 14 0.08 -5.59 -1.55
N GLY A 15 1.02 -6.09 -2.38
CA GLY A 15 0.95 -7.41 -2.98
C GLY A 15 -0.16 -7.54 -4.03
N ILE A 16 -0.65 -6.42 -4.58
CA ILE A 16 -1.70 -6.39 -5.61
C ILE A 16 -1.03 -6.41 -6.99
N GLU A 17 -1.59 -7.21 -7.90
CA GLU A 17 -1.09 -7.32 -9.27
C GLU A 17 -1.00 -5.96 -9.96
N THR A 18 0.22 -5.55 -10.33
CA THR A 18 0.45 -4.22 -10.94
C THR A 18 -0.21 -4.07 -12.30
N GLY A 19 -0.47 -5.19 -12.99
CA GLY A 19 -1.23 -5.25 -14.24
C GLY A 19 -2.67 -4.77 -14.09
N ARG A 20 -3.20 -4.67 -12.86
CA ARG A 20 -4.51 -4.06 -12.59
C ARG A 20 -4.55 -2.55 -12.85
N CYS A 21 -3.40 -1.91 -13.14
CA CYS A 21 -3.30 -0.52 -13.56
C CYS A 21 -2.39 -0.35 -14.78
N ALA A 22 -2.98 0.08 -15.90
CA ALA A 22 -2.27 0.36 -17.15
C ALA A 22 -2.40 1.83 -17.56
N LEU A 23 -1.40 2.34 -18.29
CA LEU A 23 -1.43 3.65 -18.94
C LEU A 23 -0.89 3.48 -20.35
N GLU A 24 -1.77 3.63 -21.34
CA GLU A 24 -1.45 3.53 -22.75
C GLU A 24 -1.78 4.86 -23.45
N TRP A 25 -0.92 5.25 -24.38
CA TRP A 25 -1.15 6.43 -25.22
C TRP A 25 -1.78 5.98 -26.53
N VAL A 26 -3.01 6.44 -26.79
CA VAL A 26 -3.74 6.15 -28.03
C VAL A 26 -4.27 7.46 -28.57
N SER A 27 -3.96 7.78 -29.83
CA SER A 27 -4.46 8.99 -30.47
C SER A 27 -5.89 8.81 -30.98
N ALA A 28 -6.59 9.91 -31.23
CA ALA A 28 -7.96 9.90 -31.75
C ALA A 28 -8.10 9.24 -33.14
N ALA A 29 -7.01 9.14 -33.90
CA ALA A 29 -6.99 8.50 -35.21
C ALA A 29 -6.79 6.97 -35.14
N GLU A 30 -6.47 6.42 -33.98
CA GLU A 30 -6.08 5.02 -33.80
C GLU A 30 -7.20 4.18 -33.16
N ALA A 31 -8.42 4.28 -33.70
CA ALA A 31 -9.56 3.51 -33.18
C ALA A 31 -9.28 1.98 -33.08
N PRO A 32 -8.61 1.33 -34.06
CA PRO A 32 -8.25 -0.08 -33.92
C PRO A 32 -7.31 -0.36 -32.75
N ARG A 33 -6.32 0.51 -32.49
CA ARG A 33 -5.41 0.38 -31.34
C ARG A 33 -6.13 0.54 -30.02
N PHE A 34 -7.10 1.47 -29.93
CA PHE A 34 -7.91 1.63 -28.72
C PHE A 34 -8.66 0.34 -28.38
N VAL A 35 -9.34 -0.25 -29.38
CA VAL A 35 -10.07 -1.52 -29.19
C VAL A 35 -9.11 -2.62 -28.75
N GLN A 36 -7.93 -2.72 -29.36
CA GLN A 36 -6.92 -3.69 -28.97
C GLN A 36 -6.47 -3.50 -27.50
N VAL A 37 -6.08 -2.28 -27.10
CA VAL A 37 -5.63 -1.98 -25.73
C VAL A 37 -6.68 -2.37 -24.69
N ILE A 38 -7.95 -1.99 -24.92
CA ILE A 38 -9.04 -2.29 -23.99
C ILE A 38 -9.29 -3.80 -23.94
N THR A 39 -9.23 -4.49 -25.07
CA THR A 39 -9.41 -5.95 -25.13
C THR A 39 -8.30 -6.70 -24.39
N GLU A 40 -7.04 -6.29 -24.58
CA GLU A 40 -5.88 -6.85 -23.87
C GLU A 40 -5.97 -6.60 -22.36
N PHE A 41 -6.36 -5.38 -21.96
CA PHE A 41 -6.53 -5.04 -20.55
C PHE A 41 -7.69 -5.82 -19.91
N ASP A 42 -8.83 -5.96 -20.60
CA ASP A 42 -9.96 -6.77 -20.14
C ASP A 42 -9.58 -8.25 -19.95
N ALA A 43 -8.86 -8.83 -20.91
CA ALA A 43 -8.33 -10.19 -20.78
C ALA A 43 -7.41 -10.31 -19.56
N CYS A 44 -6.48 -9.37 -19.39
CA CYS A 44 -5.57 -9.33 -18.24
C CYS A 44 -6.30 -9.26 -16.89
N ILE A 45 -7.36 -8.44 -16.77
CA ILE A 45 -8.17 -8.36 -15.54
C ILE A 45 -8.96 -9.66 -15.31
N ARG A 46 -9.49 -10.28 -16.38
CA ARG A 46 -10.18 -11.57 -16.28
C ARG A 46 -9.25 -12.69 -15.81
N ASP A 47 -8.01 -12.70 -16.29
CA ASP A 47 -6.99 -13.68 -15.89
C ASP A 47 -6.61 -13.54 -14.41
N PHE A 48 -6.51 -12.31 -13.88
CA PHE A 48 -6.30 -12.09 -12.45
C PHE A 48 -7.52 -12.39 -11.58
N GLY A 49 -8.72 -12.38 -12.16
CA GLY A 49 -9.98 -12.50 -11.44
C GLY A 49 -10.27 -11.33 -10.50
N PRO A 50 -11.31 -11.47 -9.64
CA PRO A 50 -11.70 -10.46 -8.66
C PRO A 50 -10.55 -10.09 -7.71
N MET A 51 -10.52 -8.84 -7.24
CA MET A 51 -9.52 -8.44 -6.24
C MET A 51 -9.63 -9.30 -4.98
N GLY A 52 -8.49 -9.74 -4.45
CA GLY A 52 -8.37 -10.68 -3.34
C GLY A 52 -8.11 -12.11 -3.82
N HIS A 53 -8.53 -12.47 -5.04
CA HIS A 53 -8.35 -13.82 -5.57
C HIS A 53 -6.89 -14.12 -5.91
N SER A 54 -6.26 -13.29 -6.76
CA SER A 54 -4.85 -13.42 -7.10
C SER A 54 -3.93 -13.13 -5.92
N GLU A 55 -4.38 -12.29 -4.99
CA GLU A 55 -3.60 -11.88 -3.81
C GLU A 55 -3.68 -12.88 -2.65
N GLY A 56 -4.58 -13.88 -2.71
CA GLY A 56 -4.78 -14.85 -1.63
C GLY A 56 -5.32 -14.24 -0.33
N LEU A 57 -6.00 -13.09 -0.42
CA LEU A 57 -6.52 -12.34 0.72
C LEU A 57 -8.03 -12.50 0.81
N ASP A 58 -8.55 -12.71 2.01
CA ASP A 58 -9.98 -12.59 2.24
C ASP A 58 -10.45 -11.13 2.09
N ARG A 59 -11.77 -10.96 1.93
CA ARG A 59 -12.36 -9.64 1.65
C ARG A 59 -12.10 -8.63 2.77
N GLN A 60 -12.08 -9.03 4.04
CA GLN A 60 -11.85 -8.13 5.15
C GLN A 60 -10.39 -7.71 5.20
N ALA A 61 -9.44 -8.64 5.07
CA ALA A 61 -8.01 -8.33 5.02
C ALA A 61 -7.66 -7.41 3.85
N LEU A 62 -8.21 -7.69 2.66
CA LEU A 62 -8.02 -6.82 1.49
C LEU A 62 -8.55 -5.39 1.74
N LEU A 63 -9.74 -5.26 2.32
CA LEU A 63 -10.32 -3.95 2.61
C LEU A 63 -9.50 -3.18 3.66
N HIS A 64 -8.98 -3.85 4.68
CA HIS A 64 -8.07 -3.25 5.66
C HIS A 64 -6.82 -2.72 5.00
N LYS A 65 -6.14 -3.57 4.22
CA LYS A 65 -4.91 -3.23 3.51
C LYS A 65 -5.09 -2.03 2.57
N ILE A 66 -6.14 -2.02 1.75
CA ILE A 66 -6.42 -0.90 0.83
C ILE A 66 -6.77 0.39 1.59
N ARG A 67 -7.58 0.31 2.65
CA ARG A 67 -7.94 1.49 3.46
C ARG A 67 -6.73 2.05 4.18
N ALA A 68 -5.92 1.20 4.78
CA ALA A 68 -4.68 1.59 5.45
C ALA A 68 -3.72 2.28 4.49
N ALA A 69 -3.54 1.71 3.30
CA ALA A 69 -2.72 2.31 2.25
C ALA A 69 -3.26 3.68 1.84
N LYS A 70 -4.57 3.83 1.64
CA LYS A 70 -5.19 5.12 1.34
C LYS A 70 -4.87 6.17 2.40
N ILE A 71 -5.04 5.84 3.68
CA ILE A 71 -4.73 6.74 4.80
C ILE A 71 -3.24 7.09 4.81
N ALA A 72 -2.35 6.11 4.63
CA ALA A 72 -0.91 6.30 4.57
C ALA A 72 -0.50 7.27 3.44
N LEU A 73 -1.04 7.08 2.24
CA LEU A 73 -0.75 7.88 1.05
C LEU A 73 -1.26 9.32 1.15
N GLU A 74 -2.40 9.53 1.82
CA GLU A 74 -2.92 10.88 2.16
C GLU A 74 -2.09 11.55 3.27
N GLY A 75 -1.39 10.74 4.06
CA GLY A 75 -0.53 11.13 5.17
C GLY A 75 0.64 12.04 4.76
N ARG A 76 1.01 12.95 5.66
CA ARG A 76 2.10 13.92 5.44
C ARG A 76 3.42 13.24 5.11
N LYS A 77 3.77 12.15 5.81
CA LYS A 77 5.09 11.51 5.69
C LYS A 77 5.33 10.94 4.29
N VAL A 78 4.38 10.18 3.75
CA VAL A 78 4.47 9.64 2.38
C VAL A 78 4.48 10.79 1.36
N ARG A 79 3.57 11.76 1.48
CA ARG A 79 3.54 12.93 0.57
C ARG A 79 4.88 13.68 0.52
N MET A 80 5.49 13.91 1.68
CA MET A 80 6.80 14.56 1.76
C MET A 80 7.93 13.68 1.17
N SER A 81 7.87 12.37 1.38
CA SER A 81 8.84 11.42 0.79
C SER A 81 8.77 11.45 -0.74
N LEU A 82 7.56 11.34 -1.31
CA LEU A 82 7.32 11.45 -2.75
C LEU A 82 7.75 12.81 -3.33
N ALA A 83 7.51 13.91 -2.61
CA ALA A 83 7.94 15.24 -3.03
C ALA A 83 9.48 15.36 -3.11
N ARG A 84 10.20 14.74 -2.17
CA ARG A 84 11.67 14.68 -2.18
C ARG A 84 12.19 13.88 -3.39
N GLU A 85 11.61 12.71 -3.64
CA GLU A 85 11.96 11.90 -4.81
C GLU A 85 11.69 12.65 -6.12
N SER A 86 10.54 13.32 -6.21
CA SER A 86 10.20 14.15 -7.38
C SER A 86 11.22 15.27 -7.63
N LYS A 87 11.78 15.87 -6.57
CA LYS A 87 12.83 16.89 -6.68
C LYS A 87 14.15 16.28 -7.19
N LYS A 88 14.52 15.10 -6.69
CA LYS A 88 15.71 14.37 -7.17
C LYS A 88 15.58 13.99 -8.64
N MET A 89 14.43 13.46 -9.06
CA MET A 89 14.17 13.11 -10.46
C MET A 89 14.37 14.30 -11.40
N LYS A 90 13.83 15.47 -11.05
CA LYS A 90 14.03 16.70 -11.83
C LYS A 90 15.51 17.11 -11.92
N LYS A 91 16.27 16.93 -10.84
CA LYS A 91 17.70 17.27 -10.78
C LYS A 91 18.55 16.33 -11.64
N HIS A 92 18.21 15.04 -11.68
CA HIS A 92 19.00 14.00 -12.35
C HIS A 92 18.48 13.62 -13.74
N GLY A 93 17.31 14.12 -14.17
CA GLY A 93 16.70 13.78 -15.45
C GLY A 93 16.08 12.37 -15.52
N THR A 94 16.03 11.66 -14.39
CA THR A 94 15.52 10.29 -14.26
C THR A 94 13.99 10.29 -14.11
N TYR A 95 13.26 10.50 -15.20
CA TYR A 95 11.79 10.44 -15.19
C TYR A 95 11.29 9.00 -15.29
N GLY A 96 10.28 8.64 -14.50
CA GLY A 96 9.72 7.28 -14.46
C GLY A 96 10.34 6.37 -13.41
N GLU A 97 11.55 6.68 -12.93
CA GLU A 97 12.25 5.90 -11.91
C GLU A 97 12.51 6.73 -10.64
N PHE A 98 12.24 6.16 -9.47
CA PHE A 98 12.49 6.81 -8.19
C PHE A 98 13.96 6.62 -7.77
N PRO A 99 14.77 7.68 -7.64
CA PRO A 99 16.18 7.57 -7.28
C PRO A 99 16.45 6.90 -5.92
N SER A 100 15.48 6.91 -5.02
CA SER A 100 15.51 6.19 -3.75
C SER A 100 14.23 5.37 -3.59
N ARG A 101 13.94 4.50 -4.57
CA ARG A 101 12.75 3.64 -4.63
C ARG A 101 12.56 2.87 -3.33
N GLU A 102 13.60 2.22 -2.82
CA GLU A 102 13.55 1.37 -1.63
C GLU A 102 13.11 2.19 -0.41
N LYS A 103 13.70 3.38 -0.22
CA LYS A 103 13.34 4.28 0.91
C LYS A 103 11.90 4.75 0.83
N LEU A 104 11.41 5.06 -0.38
CA LEU A 104 10.02 5.45 -0.58
C LEU A 104 9.08 4.26 -0.34
N SER A 105 9.43 3.07 -0.83
CA SER A 105 8.72 1.82 -0.62
C SER A 105 8.59 1.49 0.86
N THR A 106 9.69 1.52 1.62
CA THR A 106 9.69 1.31 3.07
C THR A 106 8.82 2.34 3.78
N THR A 107 8.87 3.62 3.38
CA THR A 107 8.00 4.65 3.96
C THR A 107 6.52 4.34 3.74
N ILE A 108 6.16 3.80 2.57
CA ILE A 108 4.78 3.38 2.25
C ILE A 108 4.39 2.17 3.08
N GLN A 109 5.26 1.15 3.16
CA GLN A 109 5.04 -0.07 3.96
C GLN A 109 4.83 0.27 5.43
N ASP A 110 5.77 0.99 6.06
CA ASP A 110 5.70 1.36 7.47
C ASP A 110 4.42 2.11 7.82
N GLU A 111 4.04 3.12 7.02
CA GLU A 111 2.82 3.88 7.27
C GLU A 111 1.56 3.04 6.98
N THR A 112 1.60 2.15 5.99
CA THR A 112 0.48 1.24 5.69
C THR A 112 0.28 0.27 6.84
N THR A 113 1.32 -0.42 7.30
CA THR A 113 1.27 -1.34 8.46
C THR A 113 0.77 -0.63 9.72
N LEU A 114 1.22 0.61 9.96
CA LEU A 114 0.73 1.42 11.09
C LEU A 114 -0.78 1.63 11.05
N TYR A 115 -1.33 2.06 9.91
CA TYR A 115 -2.77 2.30 9.80
C TYR A 115 -3.58 1.01 9.67
N GLU A 116 -3.01 -0.06 9.14
CA GLU A 116 -3.67 -1.38 9.10
C GLU A 116 -3.82 -1.95 10.50
N THR A 117 -2.75 -1.86 11.32
CA THR A 117 -2.79 -2.17 12.76
C THR A 117 -3.88 -1.35 13.46
N PHE A 118 -3.92 -0.04 13.20
CA PHE A 118 -4.92 0.84 13.79
C PHE A 118 -6.35 0.43 13.43
N LEU A 119 -6.62 0.12 12.14
CA LEU A 119 -7.94 -0.28 11.70
C LEU A 119 -8.40 -1.57 12.38
N TYR A 120 -7.52 -2.57 12.54
CA TYR A 120 -7.86 -3.80 13.26
C TYR A 120 -8.16 -3.55 14.75
N LEU A 121 -7.37 -2.70 15.41
CA LEU A 121 -7.62 -2.32 16.81
C LEU A 121 -8.94 -1.57 16.99
N GLN A 122 -9.40 -0.82 15.99
CA GLN A 122 -10.70 -0.14 16.03
C GLN A 122 -11.88 -1.12 15.96
N GLU A 123 -11.70 -2.30 15.38
CA GLU A 123 -12.75 -3.33 15.32
C GLU A 123 -12.86 -4.14 16.61
N GLY A 124 -11.79 -4.18 17.41
CA GLY A 124 -11.77 -4.85 18.71
C GLY A 124 -10.34 -5.02 19.24
N GLU A 125 -10.22 -5.18 20.55
CA GLU A 125 -8.94 -5.54 21.17
C GLU A 125 -8.51 -6.94 20.73
N ARG A 126 -7.27 -7.07 20.28
CA ARG A 126 -6.67 -8.33 19.80
C ARG A 126 -5.27 -8.51 20.39
N PRO A 127 -4.81 -9.76 20.58
CA PRO A 127 -3.43 -10.01 20.98
C PRO A 127 -2.45 -9.62 19.87
N ALA A 128 -1.22 -9.28 20.28
CA ALA A 128 -0.15 -8.91 19.35
C ALA A 128 0.16 -10.02 18.34
N SER A 129 0.07 -11.28 18.79
CA SER A 129 0.28 -12.48 17.98
C SER A 129 -0.73 -12.60 16.84
N GLU A 130 -2.03 -12.40 17.13
CA GLU A 130 -3.06 -12.42 16.10
C GLU A 130 -2.86 -11.27 15.09
N LEU A 131 -2.50 -10.07 15.55
CA LEU A 131 -2.21 -8.95 14.65
C LEU A 131 -0.99 -9.24 13.76
N ALA A 132 0.06 -9.85 14.31
CA ALA A 132 1.25 -10.21 13.55
C ALA A 132 0.93 -11.21 12.43
N GLU A 133 0.10 -12.22 12.72
CA GLU A 133 -0.37 -13.19 11.74
C GLU A 133 -1.24 -12.54 10.64
N LEU A 134 -2.22 -11.71 11.03
CA LEU A 134 -3.11 -11.03 10.08
C LEU A 134 -2.37 -10.07 9.14
N LEU A 135 -1.38 -9.34 9.67
CA LEU A 135 -0.60 -8.36 8.93
C LEU A 135 0.56 -8.98 8.14
N GLY A 136 0.95 -10.21 8.47
CA GLY A 136 2.14 -10.87 7.91
C GLY A 136 3.45 -10.18 8.31
N VAL A 137 3.53 -9.67 9.54
CA VAL A 137 4.68 -8.92 10.08
C VAL A 137 5.14 -9.51 11.42
N SER A 138 6.31 -9.11 11.93
CA SER A 138 6.80 -9.58 13.22
C SER A 138 6.04 -8.95 14.40
N LEU A 139 6.05 -9.64 15.56
CA LEU A 139 5.54 -9.10 16.83
C LEU A 139 6.17 -7.75 17.18
N ASP A 140 7.47 -7.59 16.94
CA ASP A 140 8.19 -6.34 17.19
C ASP A 140 7.66 -5.19 16.32
N GLN A 141 7.31 -5.48 15.06
CA GLN A 141 6.71 -4.49 14.16
C GLN A 141 5.32 -4.07 14.64
N VAL A 142 4.50 -5.02 15.12
CA VAL A 142 3.20 -4.71 15.73
C VAL A 142 3.38 -3.85 16.97
N ALA A 143 4.28 -4.22 17.88
CA ALA A 143 4.56 -3.46 19.10
C ALA A 143 5.01 -2.02 18.78
N SER A 144 5.89 -1.85 17.80
CA SER A 144 6.34 -0.54 17.33
C SER A 144 5.20 0.31 16.74
N CYS A 145 4.29 -0.31 15.99
CA CYS A 145 3.09 0.35 15.47
C CYS A 145 2.19 0.83 16.60
N VAL A 146 1.90 -0.04 17.58
CA VAL A 146 1.06 0.28 18.74
C VAL A 146 1.66 1.43 19.56
N GLU A 147 2.96 1.39 19.85
CA GLU A 147 3.65 2.47 20.56
C GLU A 147 3.53 3.80 19.79
N THR A 148 3.66 3.75 18.45
CA THR A 148 3.49 4.92 17.58
C THR A 148 2.05 5.45 17.62
N LEU A 149 1.04 4.58 17.62
CA LEU A 149 -0.37 4.97 17.70
C LEU A 149 -0.70 5.64 19.05
N ILE A 150 -0.16 5.11 20.15
CA ILE A 150 -0.31 5.69 21.49
C ILE A 150 0.34 7.07 21.54
N LYS A 151 1.58 7.22 21.03
CA LYS A 151 2.26 8.54 20.95
C LYS A 151 1.47 9.56 20.13
N LYS A 152 0.78 9.10 19.07
CA LYS A 152 -0.10 9.94 18.24
C LYS A 152 -1.48 10.19 18.86
N LYS A 153 -1.79 9.62 20.03
CA LYS A 153 -3.11 9.66 20.69
C LYS A 153 -4.23 9.12 19.81
N MET A 154 -3.89 8.17 18.92
CA MET A 154 -4.86 7.50 18.06
C MET A 154 -5.43 6.24 18.72
N TRP A 155 -4.69 5.65 19.66
CA TRP A 155 -5.09 4.46 20.41
C TRP A 155 -4.82 4.64 21.91
N ASN A 156 -5.77 4.23 22.75
CA ASN A 156 -5.70 4.36 24.22
C ASN A 156 -5.96 3.03 24.96
N GLY A 157 -6.17 1.91 24.25
CA GLY A 157 -6.44 0.60 24.86
C GLY A 157 -5.17 -0.22 25.09
N ASP A 158 -5.28 -1.32 25.82
CA ASP A 158 -4.21 -2.31 25.96
C ASP A 158 -4.33 -3.40 24.89
N LEU A 159 -3.22 -4.06 24.56
CA LEU A 159 -3.26 -5.28 23.76
C LEU A 159 -3.81 -6.41 24.62
N HIS A 160 -4.89 -7.03 24.19
CA HIS A 160 -5.52 -8.11 24.95
C HIS A 160 -4.57 -9.32 25.00
N GLY A 161 -4.17 -9.77 26.20
CA GLY A 161 -3.63 -11.12 26.41
C GLY A 161 -2.11 -11.28 26.46
N ASP A 162 -1.29 -10.31 26.04
CA ASP A 162 0.17 -10.42 26.14
C ASP A 162 0.79 -9.26 26.93
N ARG A 163 1.21 -9.56 28.16
CA ARG A 163 2.12 -8.71 28.94
C ARG A 163 3.52 -8.75 28.30
N LEU A 164 3.71 -8.02 27.20
CA LEU A 164 5.01 -7.88 26.52
C LEU A 164 5.99 -6.92 27.22
N PHE A 165 5.61 -6.36 28.37
CA PHE A 165 6.51 -5.59 29.22
C PHE A 165 6.40 -6.08 30.67
N ARG A 166 7.28 -7.02 31.03
CA ARG A 166 7.79 -7.21 32.39
C ARG A 166 9.30 -7.32 32.33
#